data_AF-A0A949E1S4-F1
#
_entry.id   AF-A0A949E1S4-F1
#
_cell.length_a   1.000
_cell.length_b   1.000
_cell.length_c   1.000
_cell.angle_alpha   90.00
_cell.angle_beta   90.00
_cell.angle_gamma   90.00
#
_symmetry.space_group_name_H-M   'P 1'
#
loop_
_entity.id
_entity.type
_entity.pdbx_description
1 polymer ?
#
loop_
_entity_poly.entity_id
_entity_poly.type
_entity_poly.pdbx_seq_one_letter_code
_entity_poly.pdbx_strand_id
1 'polypeptide(L)' 'MKKQKFQPKFLVGADGKPLAVQLDIKAYNALIEELEDSYDIKRAEKILAKKTKTHKLEDVEKAFLGKRK' A
#
# COMPACT_ATOMS: atom_id res chain seq x y z
N MET A 1 -7.52 -9.45 -12.11
CA MET A 1 -7.33 -8.44 -13.18
C MET A 1 -6.00 -8.71 -13.86
N LYS A 2 -5.92 -8.71 -15.20
CA LYS A 2 -4.61 -8.77 -15.89
C LYS A 2 -3.82 -7.54 -15.48
N LYS A 3 -2.68 -7.71 -14.78
CA LYS A 3 -1.76 -6.59 -14.48
C LYS A 3 -1.38 -5.96 -15.82
N GLN A 4 -1.83 -4.73 -16.06
CA GLN A 4 -1.41 -3.96 -17.21
C GLN A 4 0.12 -3.82 -17.12
N LYS A 5 0.85 -4.25 -18.16
CA LYS A 5 2.31 -4.11 -18.17
C LYS A 5 2.62 -2.62 -18.11
N PHE A 6 3.28 -2.19 -17.03
CA PHE A 6 3.75 -0.83 -16.84
C PHE A 6 4.76 -0.50 -17.94
N GLN A 7 4.46 0.49 -18.78
CA GLN A 7 5.35 0.99 -19.82
C GLN A 7 5.59 2.49 -19.57
N PRO A 8 6.64 2.83 -18.81
CA PRO A 8 6.94 4.22 -18.49
C PRO A 8 7.43 4.97 -19.74
N LYS A 9 6.91 6.19 -19.94
CA LYS A 9 7.45 7.11 -20.95
C LYS A 9 8.40 8.07 -20.26
N PHE A 10 9.67 8.05 -20.65
CA PHE A 10 10.67 8.95 -20.08
C PHE A 10 10.74 10.25 -20.88
N LEU A 11 10.79 11.38 -20.17
CA LEU A 11 11.20 12.66 -20.71
C LEU A 11 12.73 12.72 -20.62
N VAL A 12 13.38 13.01 -21.73
CA VAL A 12 14.84 12.92 -21.88
C VAL A 12 15.39 14.31 -22.19
N GLY A 13 16.51 14.67 -21.56
CA GLY A 13 17.22 15.93 -21.78
C GLY A 13 18.01 15.93 -23.09
N ALA A 14 18.56 17.09 -23.45
CA ALA A 14 19.38 17.25 -24.66
C ALA A 14 20.67 16.39 -24.64
N ASP A 15 21.13 15.99 -23.45
CA ASP A 15 22.26 15.08 -23.26
C ASP A 15 21.87 13.58 -23.34
N GLY A 16 20.61 13.29 -23.66
CA GLY A 16 20.10 11.93 -23.76
C GLY A 16 19.79 11.28 -22.41
N LYS A 17 19.88 12.01 -21.29
CA LYS A 17 19.60 11.45 -19.95
C LYS A 17 18.13 11.59 -19.55
N PRO A 18 17.54 10.58 -18.87
CA PRO A 18 16.18 10.68 -18.35
C PRO A 18 16.09 11.77 -17.28
N LEU A 19 15.11 12.66 -17.42
CA LEU A 19 14.84 13.74 -16.45
C LEU A 19 13.58 13.45 -15.62
N ALA A 20 12.56 12.88 -16.25
CA ALA A 20 11.30 12.58 -15.60
C ALA A 20 10.60 11.39 -16.27
N VAL A 21 9.56 10.88 -15.63
CA VAL A 21 8.68 9.85 -16.19
C VAL A 21 7.26 10.37 -16.27
N GLN A 22 6.64 10.23 -17.43
CA GLN A 22 5.24 10.55 -17.65
C GLN A 22 4.40 9.30 -17.43
N LEU A 23 3.45 9.40 -16.51
CA LEU A 23 2.53 8.33 -16.13
C LEU A 23 1.09 8.81 -16.25
N ASP A 24 0.19 7.87 -16.54
CA ASP A 24 -1.24 8.09 -16.32
C ASP A 24 -1.49 8.24 -14.81
N ILE A 25 -2.40 9.14 -14.43
CA ILE A 25 -2.67 9.42 -13.02
C ILE A 25 -3.14 8.17 -12.25
N LYS A 26 -3.87 7.26 -12.90
CA LYS A 26 -4.30 6.00 -12.28
C LYS A 26 -3.13 5.06 -12.07
N ALA A 27 -2.19 5.03 -13.01
CA ALA A 27 -0.97 4.23 -12.87
C ALA A 27 -0.07 4.77 -11.77
N TYR A 28 0.03 6.10 -11.62
CA TYR A 28 0.73 6.74 -10.51
C TYR A 28 0.10 6.37 -9.16
N ASN A 29 -1.21 6.52 -9.02
CA ASN A 29 -1.91 6.19 -7.77
C ASN A 29 -1.76 4.71 -7.39
N ALA A 30 -1.89 3.80 -8.36
CA ALA A 30 -1.69 2.37 -8.11
C ALA A 30 -0.26 2.05 -7.63
N LEU A 31 0.75 2.78 -8.14
CA LEU A 31 2.14 2.67 -7.69
C LEU A 31 2.32 3.13 -6.25
N ILE A 32 1.64 4.21 -5.85
CA ILE A 32 1.67 4.71 -4.48
C ILE A 32 0.98 3.72 -3.53
N GLU A 33 -0.21 3.23 -3.89
CA GLU A 33 -0.95 2.24 -3.09
C GLU A 33 -0.11 0.96 -2.87
N GLU A 34 0.55 0.44 -3.92
CA GLU A 34 1.41 -0.75 -3.79
C GLU A 34 2.63 -0.49 -2.87
N LEU A 35 3.16 0.73 -2.87
CA LEU A 35 4.25 1.12 -1.98
C LEU A 35 3.78 1.21 -0.52
N GLU A 36 2.61 1.80 -0.29
CA GLU A 36 1.98 1.92 1.02
C GLU A 36 1.67 0.54 1.61
N ASP A 37 1.04 -0.35 0.83
CA ASP A 37 0.78 -1.73 1.21
C ASP A 37 2.07 -2.47 1.62
N SER A 38 3.15 -2.29 0.85
CA SER A 38 4.45 -2.91 1.17
C SER A 38 5.02 -2.43 2.50
N TYR A 39 4.88 -1.14 2.80
CA TYR A 39 5.33 -0.56 4.06
C TYR A 39 4.48 -1.05 5.24
N ASP A 40 3.16 -1.09 5.05
CA ASP A 40 2.20 -1.52 6.07
C ASP A 40 2.37 -2.99 6.41
N ILE A 41 2.61 -3.87 5.43
CA ILE A 41 2.94 -5.28 5.67
C ILE A 41 4.20 -5.39 6.54
N LYS A 42 5.29 -4.71 6.18
CA LYS A 42 6.54 -4.72 6.97
C LYS A 42 6.32 -4.20 8.39
N ARG A 43 5.47 -3.19 8.55
CA ARG A 43 5.11 -2.65 9.86
C ARG A 43 4.30 -3.66 10.67
N ALA A 44 3.31 -4.32 10.07
CA ALA A 44 2.50 -5.35 10.69
C ALA A 44 3.36 -6.53 11.16
N GLU A 45 4.29 -7.01 10.33
CA GLU A 45 5.25 -8.05 10.70
C GLU A 45 6.08 -7.68 11.93
N LYS A 46 6.59 -6.44 11.99
CA LYS A 46 7.32 -5.93 13.17
C LYS A 46 6.47 -5.86 14.42
N ILE A 47 5.17 -5.56 14.31
CA ILE A 47 4.25 -5.52 15.44
C ILE A 47 3.95 -6.95 15.91
N LEU A 48 3.66 -7.88 14.99
CA LEU A 48 3.40 -9.28 15.28
C LEU A 48 4.58 -9.95 16.00
N ALA A 49 5.82 -9.64 15.59
CA ALA A 49 7.03 -10.14 16.24
C ALA A 49 7.16 -9.75 17.72
N LYS A 50 6.51 -8.66 18.16
CA LYS A 50 6.59 -8.14 19.53
C LYS A 50 5.66 -8.85 20.53
N LYS A 51 5.02 -9.98 20.16
CA LYS A 51 4.08 -10.75 21.01
C LYS A 51 3.10 -9.84 21.77
N THR A 52 2.46 -8.92 21.05
CA THR A 52 1.38 -8.11 21.62
C THR A 52 0.15 -8.97 21.91
N LYS A 53 -0.72 -8.53 22.82
CA LYS A 53 -2.02 -9.18 23.04
C LYS A 53 -2.81 -9.17 21.72
N THR A 54 -3.17 -10.35 21.24
CA THR A 54 -4.12 -10.52 20.14
C THR A 54 -5.52 -10.68 20.74
N HIS A 55 -6.52 -10.15 20.03
CA HIS A 55 -7.92 -10.30 20.40
C HIS A 55 -8.60 -11.16 19.33
N LYS A 56 -9.56 -12.00 19.74
CA LYS A 56 -10.40 -12.69 18.75
C LYS A 56 -11.42 -11.70 18.17
N LEU A 57 -11.91 -12.01 16.97
CA LEU A 57 -12.91 -11.16 16.31
C LEU A 57 -14.17 -11.03 17.18
N GLU A 58 -14.61 -12.12 17.81
CA GLU A 58 -15.81 -12.14 18.66
C GLU A 58 -15.64 -11.26 19.92
N ASP A 59 -14.40 -11.14 20.43
CA ASP A 59 -14.10 -10.29 21.58
C ASP A 59 -14.17 -8.81 21.21
N VAL A 60 -13.73 -8.46 20.01
CA VAL A 60 -13.81 -7.09 19.46
C VAL A 60 -15.26 -6.72 19.15
N GLU A 61 -16.00 -7.61 18.49
CA GLU A 61 -17.41 -7.39 18.15
C GLU A 61 -18.26 -7.14 19.40
N LYS A 62 -18.09 -7.93 20.46
CA LYS A 62 -18.77 -7.72 21.75
C LYS A 62 -18.44 -6.35 22.36
N ALA A 63 -17.18 -5.92 22.29
CA ALA A 63 -16.75 -4.65 22.87
C ALA A 63 -17.34 -3.42 22.15
N PHE A 64 -17.49 -3.49 20.82
CA PHE A 64 -18.00 -2.38 20.00
C PHE A 64 -19.54 -2.36 19.89
N LEU A 65 -20.17 -3.53 19.75
CA LEU A 65 -21.62 -3.65 19.53
C LEU A 65 -22.42 -3.80 20.82
N GLY A 66 -21.80 -4.29 21.90
CA GLY A 66 -22.44 -4.43 23.21
C GLY A 66 -22.78 -3.11 23.91
N LYS A 67 -22.21 -1.98 23.46
CA LYS A 67 -22.50 -0.63 23.98
C LYS A 67 -23.70 0.06 23.32
N ARG A 68 -24.39 -0.60 22.38
CA ARG A 68 -25.59 -0.07 21.69
C ARG A 68 -26.91 -0.64 22.22
N LYS A 69 -26.95 -1.11 23.47
CA LYS A 69 -28.19 -1.50 24.15
C LYS A 69 -28.39 -0.65 25.39
#